data_AF-A0A085LYP6-F1
#
_entry.id   AF-A0A085LYP6-F1
#
_cell.length_a   1.000
_cell.length_b   1.000
_cell.length_c   1.000
_cell.angle_alpha   90.00
_cell.angle_beta   90.00
_cell.angle_gamma   90.00
#
_symmetry.space_group_name_H-M   'P 1'
#
loop_
_entity.id
_entity.type
_entity.pdbx_description
1 polymer ?
#
loop_
_entity_poly.entity_id
_entity_poly.type
_entity_poly.pdbx_seq_one_letter_code
_entity_poly.pdbx_strand_id
1 'polypeptide(L)'
;MWSVLRNDKLDEPDELFQGCIYKLTCDCCAMFISETGQTLVEILQDYLKDITRYRNAAECMKEWQTGQERRRKQQKLEPQPITDELLRKSAMVAHVAECQGDITDT
;
A
#
# COMPACT_ATOMS: atom_id res chain seq x y z
N MET A 1 -12.09 52.27 1.08
CA MET A 1 -12.47 50.87 0.82
C MET A 1 -11.18 50.09 0.60
N TRP A 2 -10.74 49.31 1.58
CA TRP A 2 -9.52 48.49 1.48
C TRP A 2 -9.96 47.03 1.41
N SER A 3 -9.80 46.43 0.23
CA SER A 3 -9.88 44.99 0.03
C SER A 3 -8.58 44.38 0.56
N VAL A 4 -8.64 43.80 1.77
CA VAL A 4 -7.58 42.93 2.27
C VAL A 4 -7.66 41.63 1.48
N LEU A 5 -6.86 41.54 0.41
CA LEU A 5 -6.56 40.25 -0.21
C LEU A 5 -5.86 39.41 0.86
N ARG A 6 -6.60 38.50 1.50
CA ARG A 6 -5.99 37.44 2.32
C ARG A 6 -5.18 36.59 1.35
N ASN A 7 -3.90 36.85 1.33
CA ASN A 7 -2.93 35.93 0.80
C ASN A 7 -2.81 34.85 1.88
N ASP A 8 -3.79 33.94 1.93
CA ASP A 8 -3.64 32.71 2.68
C ASP A 8 -2.43 32.04 2.04
N LYS A 9 -1.28 32.11 2.72
CA LYS A 9 -0.17 31.24 2.37
C LYS A 9 -0.77 29.85 2.44
N LEU A 10 -0.88 29.20 1.29
CA LEU A 10 -1.01 27.76 1.27
C LEU A 10 0.29 27.28 1.91
N ASP A 11 0.26 27.04 3.22
CA ASP A 11 1.29 26.23 3.86
C ASP A 11 1.36 24.97 2.98
N GLU A 12 2.52 24.72 2.37
CA GLU A 12 2.77 23.44 1.71
C GLU A 12 2.32 22.37 2.69
N PRO A 13 1.41 21.45 2.30
CA PRO A 13 0.73 20.64 3.29
C PRO A 13 1.80 19.81 4.01
N ASP A 14 1.99 20.02 5.31
CA ASP A 14 2.66 19.04 6.18
C ASP A 14 2.03 17.70 5.77
N GLU A 15 2.79 16.80 5.15
CA GLU A 15 2.40 15.79 4.13
C GLU A 15 1.30 14.74 4.55
N LEU A 16 0.44 15.03 5.51
CA LEU A 16 0.39 14.19 6.69
C LEU A 16 -0.84 14.45 7.58
N PHE A 17 -1.71 15.42 7.28
CA PHE A 17 -2.74 15.79 8.27
C PHE A 17 -3.71 14.63 8.59
N GLN A 18 -3.72 14.26 9.87
CA GLN A 18 -4.67 13.32 10.46
C GLN A 18 -6.10 13.83 10.22
N GLY A 19 -6.97 12.96 9.73
CA GLY A 19 -8.37 13.26 9.40
C GLY A 19 -8.63 13.64 7.94
N CYS A 20 -7.64 13.55 7.04
CA CYS A 20 -7.90 13.72 5.61
C CYS A 20 -8.63 12.50 5.02
N ILE A 21 -9.36 12.69 3.92
CA ILE A 21 -9.91 11.58 3.12
C ILE A 21 -9.05 11.50 1.86
N TYR A 22 -8.57 10.31 1.54
CA TYR A 22 -7.80 10.07 0.32
C TYR A 22 -8.45 8.99 -0.54
N LYS A 23 -8.13 9.03 -1.84
CA LYS A 23 -8.66 8.10 -2.85
C LYS A 23 -7.49 7.56 -3.68
N LEU A 24 -7.22 6.26 -3.56
CA LEU A 24 -6.26 5.58 -4.42
C LEU A 24 -6.98 4.87 -5.55
N THR A 25 -6.40 4.93 -6.74
CA THR A 25 -6.96 4.30 -7.94
C THR A 25 -6.01 3.28 -8.49
N CYS A 26 -6.52 2.09 -8.82
CA CYS A 26 -5.78 1.11 -9.61
C CYS A 26 -6.12 1.27 -11.10
N ASP A 27 -5.20 0.90 -11.97
CA ASP A 27 -5.41 0.86 -13.43
C ASP A 27 -6.63 0.02 -13.84
N CYS A 28 -7.02 -0.96 -13.03
CA CYS A 28 -8.24 -1.74 -13.23
C CYS A 28 -9.54 -1.00 -12.86
N CYS A 29 -9.46 0.30 -12.57
CA CYS A 29 -10.54 1.16 -12.09
C CYS A 29 -11.05 0.85 -10.68
N ALA A 30 -10.34 0.02 -9.90
CA ALA A 30 -10.63 -0.13 -8.47
C ALA A 30 -10.29 1.16 -7.73
N MET A 31 -11.14 1.53 -6.77
CA MET A 31 -11.00 2.76 -5.99
C MET A 31 -10.99 2.42 -4.50
N PHE A 32 -10.02 2.96 -3.78
CA PHE A 32 -9.89 2.82 -2.32
C PHE A 32 -10.08 4.19 -1.69
N ILE A 33 -11.13 4.33 -0.89
CA ILE A 33 -11.41 5.56 -0.16
C ILE A 33 -11.25 5.25 1.32
N SER A 34 -10.46 6.06 2.01
CA SER A 34 -10.22 5.90 3.44
C SER A 34 -10.01 7.24 4.12
N GLU A 35 -10.48 7.31 5.36
CA GLU A 35 -10.24 8.42 6.27
C GLU A 35 -8.97 8.14 7.08
N THR A 36 -8.07 9.11 7.10
CA THR A 36 -6.73 8.94 7.66
C THR A 36 -6.78 9.14 9.17
N GLY A 37 -6.67 8.05 9.94
CA GLY A 37 -6.50 8.13 11.41
C GLY A 37 -5.06 8.45 11.83
N GLN A 38 -4.11 8.41 10.90
CA GLN A 38 -2.69 8.72 11.02
C GLN A 38 -2.31 9.69 9.88
N THR A 39 -1.04 9.82 9.54
CA THR A 39 -0.63 10.61 8.39
C THR A 39 -0.74 9.81 7.08
N LEU A 40 -1.03 10.46 5.94
CA LEU A 40 -1.25 9.75 4.66
C LEU A 40 0.01 8.98 4.23
N VAL A 41 1.18 9.59 4.38
CA VAL A 41 2.46 8.96 4.03
C VAL A 41 2.73 7.71 4.87
N GLU A 42 2.48 7.73 6.18
CA GLU A 42 2.67 6.56 7.04
C GLU A 42 1.80 5.39 6.59
N ILE A 43 0.52 5.64 6.27
CA ILE A 43 -0.39 4.59 5.81
C ILE A 43 0.05 4.04 4.45
N LEU A 44 0.41 4.90 3.51
CA LEU A 44 0.92 4.48 2.20
C LEU A 44 2.20 3.65 2.33
N GLN A 45 3.12 4.05 3.20
CA GLN A 45 4.32 3.27 3.50
C GLN A 45 3.99 1.90 4.07
N ASP A 46 3.01 1.80 4.96
CA ASP A 46 2.58 0.52 5.53
C ASP A 46 1.92 -0.38 4.50
N TYR A 47 1.08 0.17 3.60
CA TYR A 47 0.56 -0.59 2.47
C TYR A 47 1.67 -1.10 1.55
N LEU A 48 2.64 -0.25 1.20
CA LEU A 48 3.77 -0.65 0.37
C LEU A 48 4.62 -1.74 1.03
N LYS A 49 4.82 -1.68 2.36
CA LYS A 49 5.50 -2.74 3.13
C LYS A 49 4.72 -4.04 3.08
N ASP A 50 3.41 -4.00 3.33
CA ASP A 50 2.55 -5.20 3.31
C ASP A 50 2.50 -5.82 1.90
N ILE A 51 2.36 -5.01 0.84
CA ILE A 51 2.41 -5.46 -0.57
C ILE A 51 3.78 -6.08 -0.90
N THR A 52 4.87 -5.43 -0.50
CA THR A 52 6.23 -5.95 -0.74
C THR A 52 6.44 -7.28 -0.01
N ARG A 53 5.96 -7.39 1.23
CA ARG A 53 6.03 -8.62 2.02
C ARG A 53 5.21 -9.75 1.38
N TYR A 54 4.02 -9.43 0.88
CA TYR A 54 3.18 -10.36 0.13
C TYR A 54 3.87 -10.84 -1.15
N ARG A 55 4.39 -9.93 -1.99
CA ARG A 55 5.09 -10.29 -3.24
C ARG A 55 6.28 -11.20 -2.96
N ASN A 56 7.09 -10.88 -1.95
CA ASN A 56 8.21 -11.72 -1.54
C ASN A 56 7.78 -13.12 -1.07
N ALA A 57 6.71 -13.22 -0.27
CA ALA A 57 6.18 -14.51 0.18
C ALA A 57 5.62 -15.33 -1.00
N ALA A 58 4.90 -14.68 -1.92
CA ALA A 58 4.38 -15.32 -3.12
C ALA A 58 5.49 -15.82 -4.06
N GLU A 59 6.58 -15.06 -4.21
CA GLU A 59 7.78 -15.50 -4.94
C GLU A 59 8.45 -16.70 -4.25
N CYS A 60 8.67 -16.65 -2.94
CA CYS A 60 9.23 -17.78 -2.19
C CYS A 60 8.37 -19.05 -2.34
N MET A 61 7.04 -18.92 -2.32
CA MET A 61 6.13 -20.05 -2.53
C MET A 61 6.29 -20.65 -3.93
N LYS A 62 6.40 -19.81 -4.98
CA LYS A 62 6.66 -20.27 -6.35
C LYS A 62 8.02 -20.96 -6.48
N GLU A 63 9.06 -20.44 -5.84
CA GLU A 63 10.40 -21.03 -5.83
C GLU A 63 10.42 -22.41 -5.13
N TRP A 64 9.71 -22.54 -4.01
CA TRP A 64 9.54 -23.83 -3.30
C TRP A 64 8.81 -24.86 -4.17
N GLN A 65 7.75 -24.46 -4.87
CA GLN A 65 6.98 -25.35 -5.74
C GLN A 65 7.74 -25.78 -7.00
N THR A 66 8.63 -24.93 -7.52
CA THR A 66 9.40 -25.20 -8.74
C THR A 66 10.77 -25.83 -8.48
N GLY A 67 11.15 -26.02 -7.22
CA GLY A 67 12.46 -26.57 -6.84
C GLY A 67 13.63 -25.68 -7.21
N GLN A 68 13.39 -24.42 -7.57
CA GLN A 68 14.42 -23.43 -7.86
C GLN A 68 14.84 -22.72 -6.56
N GLU A 69 15.57 -23.42 -5.69
CA GLU A 69 16.19 -22.79 -4.52
C GLU A 69 17.28 -21.80 -4.98
N ARG A 70 16.88 -20.55 -5.22
CA ARG A 70 17.85 -19.45 -5.34
C ARG A 70 18.47 -19.23 -3.96
N ARG A 71 19.80 -19.03 -3.92
CA ARG A 71 20.61 -18.75 -2.71
C ARG A 71 20.20 -17.51 -1.89
N ARG A 72 19.00 -16.93 -2.12
CA ARG A 72 18.48 -15.86 -1.28
C ARG A 72 18.19 -16.45 0.11
N LYS A 73 18.47 -15.66 1.14
CA LYS A 73 18.23 -15.99 2.54
C LYS A 73 16.76 -16.42 2.68
N GLN A 74 16.51 -17.72 2.79
CA GLN A 74 15.17 -18.28 2.92
C GLN A 74 14.42 -17.53 4.02
N GLN A 75 13.18 -17.12 3.75
CA GLN A 75 12.30 -16.64 4.82
C GLN A 75 12.24 -17.73 5.89
N LYS A 76 12.45 -17.34 7.16
CA LYS A 76 12.45 -18.29 8.29
C LYS A 76 11.08 -18.94 8.55
N LEU A 77 10.03 -18.34 8.01
CA LEU A 77 8.64 -18.73 8.21
C LEU A 77 8.08 -19.28 6.91
N GLU A 78 7.16 -20.23 7.02
CA GLU A 78 6.47 -20.82 5.87
C GLU A 78 5.70 -19.74 5.10
N PRO A 79 5.78 -19.68 3.75
CA PRO A 79 5.19 -18.58 2.99
C PRO A 79 3.66 -18.50 3.06
N GLN A 80 2.95 -19.63 3.15
CA GLN A 80 1.49 -19.70 3.15
C GLN A 80 0.81 -18.93 4.30
N PRO A 81 1.16 -19.17 5.59
CA PRO A 81 0.54 -18.42 6.68
C PRO A 81 0.79 -16.91 6.59
N ILE A 82 1.92 -16.48 6.01
CA ILE A 82 2.23 -15.06 5.80
C ILE A 82 1.31 -14.46 4.73
N THR A 83 1.11 -15.15 3.61
CA THR A 83 0.22 -14.67 2.55
C THR A 83 -1.22 -14.58 3.06
N ASP A 84 -1.70 -15.61 3.77
CA ASP A 84 -3.07 -15.66 4.28
C ASP A 84 -3.33 -14.57 5.32
N GLU A 85 -2.36 -14.32 6.22
CA GLU A 85 -2.43 -13.23 7.19
C GLU A 85 -2.56 -11.87 6.50
N LEU A 86 -1.72 -11.60 5.50
CA LEU A 86 -1.70 -10.31 4.80
C LEU A 86 -2.94 -10.09 3.93
N LEU A 87 -3.44 -11.14 3.26
CA LEU A 87 -4.69 -11.10 2.50
C LEU A 87 -5.88 -10.76 3.41
N ARG A 88 -5.93 -11.33 4.62
CA ARG A 88 -7.00 -11.05 5.59
C ARG A 88 -6.88 -9.67 6.23
N LYS A 89 -5.65 -9.18 6.43
CA LYS A 89 -5.36 -7.90 7.10
C LYS A 89 -5.60 -6.69 6.21
N SER A 90 -5.29 -6.80 4.91
CA SER A 90 -5.28 -5.65 4.00
C SER A 90 -6.07 -5.90 2.71
N ALA A 91 -7.13 -5.11 2.53
CA ALA A 91 -7.93 -5.12 1.30
C ALA A 91 -7.10 -4.75 0.05
N MET A 92 -6.08 -3.88 0.19
CA MET A 92 -5.18 -3.57 -0.92
C MET A 92 -4.30 -4.77 -1.28
N VAL A 93 -3.80 -5.54 -0.31
CA VAL A 93 -3.03 -6.76 -0.59
C VAL A 93 -3.92 -7.80 -1.28
N ALA A 94 -5.16 -7.99 -0.81
CA ALA A 94 -6.13 -8.85 -1.47
C ALA A 94 -6.38 -8.41 -2.92
N HIS A 95 -6.51 -7.11 -3.17
CA HIS A 95 -6.64 -6.59 -4.52
C HIS A 95 -5.41 -6.86 -5.39
N VAL A 96 -4.20 -6.60 -4.89
CA VAL A 96 -2.94 -6.85 -5.62
C VAL A 96 -2.71 -8.33 -5.90
N ALA A 97 -3.29 -9.23 -5.11
CA ALA A 97 -3.24 -10.66 -5.39
C ALA A 97 -4.05 -11.07 -6.64
N GLU A 98 -5.14 -10.35 -6.91
CA GLU A 98 -6.07 -10.63 -8.01
C GLU A 98 -5.82 -9.72 -9.23
N CYS A 99 -5.23 -8.54 -9.01
CA CYS A 99 -5.04 -7.50 -9.99
C CYS A 99 -3.58 -7.41 -10.46
N GLN A 100 -3.37 -7.30 -11.78
CA GLN A 100 -2.05 -7.08 -12.39
C GLN A 100 -1.72 -5.59 -12.60
N GLY A 101 -2.65 -4.68 -12.29
CA GLY A 101 -2.46 -3.24 -12.43
C GLY A 101 -1.72 -2.63 -11.26
N ASP A 102 -1.09 -1.49 -11.48
CA ASP A 102 -0.44 -0.73 -10.42
C ASP A 102 -1.45 0.22 -9.76
N ILE A 103 -1.14 0.64 -8.52
CA ILE A 103 -1.98 1.55 -7.73
C ILE A 103 -1.30 2.92 -7.74
N THR A 104 -2.05 3.95 -8.10
CA THR A 104 -1.59 5.35 -8.20
C THR A 104 -2.44 6.27 -7.33
N ASP A 105 -1.84 7.38 -6.89
CA ASP A 105 -2.51 8.48 -6.18
C ASP A 105 -3.03 9.49 -7.22
N THR A 106 -4.33 9.80 -7.22
CA THR A 106 -4.98 10.65 -8.26
C THR A 106 -5.99 11.64 -7.69
#